data_AF-A0A1F3MUG6-F1
#
_entry.id   AF-A0A1F3MUG6-F1
#
_cell.length_a   1.000
_cell.length_b   1.000
_cell.length_c   1.000
_cell.angle_alpha   90.00
_cell.angle_beta   90.00
_cell.angle_gamma   90.00
#
_symmetry.space_group_name_H-M   'P 1'
#
loop_
_entity.id
_entity.type
_entity.pdbx_description
1 polymer ?
#
loop_
_entity_poly.entity_id
_entity_poly.type
_entity_poly.pdbx_seq_one_letter_code
_entity_poly.pdbx_strand_id
1 'polypeptide(L)'
;MKDKWLRAATIGSIWASFEIIIGSFLHNVRLPFAGTILSFFAVILMVSFLQLWPMRGIIWRAALVCALMKSISPSAVILGPMTGIFLEGLLLELAIGVLGLNAAGMILGGMLAVFSALIHKAVNLLILYGWDLARLLDRLVGYATKQVGLTGIEGADILIILSVVYLVSGATAAVLGLMLGRRTLKDRGAGTQYQAINQPNNTLFEFSDAGRYSAWLLLMHLVLLTGILIALMRVDTWWAPVIPVPYLVFCFFRYRRSLRQLFRAKFWIQVILITFLASVFLTGLQSGHWLNADGLKAGLLMNLRAVLMLTAFSAISSEMKNPVIKAILYSRGFAPLYRSLSMAFAVLPEIISSVSEKNRRLKGISGLLEKQLLRADQLYERIRTMGLSLPRIILITGDRGEGKTGLLRNKMEELKREGRALCGFIAEGIHDASGERTGYGIININTGERIGFCHMEGPDHWERVGRFRVNPDGLAKGYEWMSPENVRKADLIVIDELGPLELAGKGWSPLIDRILRDDPKPMIWTVRTQLAAKIAHKWNVGEVEEIKAKE
;
A
#
# COMPACT_ATOMS: atom_id res chain seq x y z
N MET A 1 -17.00 7.62 5.86
CA MET A 1 -15.67 7.99 5.29
C MET A 1 -15.75 9.39 4.70
N LYS A 2 -14.68 10.19 4.77
CA LYS A 2 -14.65 11.47 4.05
C LYS A 2 -14.60 11.20 2.54
N ASP A 3 -15.53 11.76 1.78
CA ASP A 3 -15.72 11.60 0.31
C ASP A 3 -14.41 11.61 -0.50
N LYS A 4 -13.44 12.44 -0.08
CA LYS A 4 -12.11 12.56 -0.69
C LYS A 4 -11.34 11.23 -0.80
N TRP A 5 -11.43 10.36 0.20
CA TRP A 5 -10.71 9.08 0.21
C TRP A 5 -11.34 8.06 -0.75
N LEU A 6 -12.67 8.06 -0.88
CA LEU A 6 -13.37 7.21 -1.86
C LEU A 6 -13.01 7.61 -3.29
N ARG A 7 -13.08 8.91 -3.61
CA ARG A 7 -12.65 9.42 -4.94
C ARG A 7 -11.19 9.14 -5.22
N ALA A 8 -10.32 9.30 -4.22
CA ALA A 8 -8.91 8.97 -4.34
C ALA A 8 -8.66 7.46 -4.56
N ALA A 9 -9.46 6.59 -3.94
CA ALA A 9 -9.41 5.15 -4.17
C ALA A 9 -9.77 4.81 -5.62
N THR A 10 -10.81 5.45 -6.16
CA THR A 10 -11.24 5.30 -7.56
C THR A 10 -10.17 5.75 -8.54
N ILE A 11 -9.59 6.94 -8.34
CA ILE A 11 -8.51 7.45 -9.21
C ILE A 11 -7.27 6.57 -9.09
N GLY A 12 -6.89 6.23 -7.85
CA GLY A 12 -5.72 5.43 -7.53
C GLY A 12 -5.79 4.02 -8.10
N SER A 13 -6.96 3.37 -8.11
CA SER A 13 -7.14 2.03 -8.70
C SER A 13 -7.04 2.05 -10.22
N ILE A 14 -7.63 3.06 -10.88
CA ILE A 14 -7.50 3.26 -12.32
C ILE A 14 -6.03 3.54 -12.66
N TRP A 15 -5.38 4.47 -11.96
CA TRP A 15 -3.97 4.78 -12.18
C TRP A 15 -3.08 3.54 -11.97
N ALA A 16 -3.28 2.79 -10.89
CA ALA A 16 -2.55 1.55 -10.64
C ALA A 16 -2.72 0.53 -11.77
N SER A 17 -3.93 0.37 -12.30
CA SER A 17 -4.18 -0.53 -13.42
C SER A 17 -3.40 -0.13 -14.67
N PHE A 18 -3.37 1.17 -15.00
CA PHE A 18 -2.58 1.70 -16.11
C PHE A 18 -1.10 1.47 -15.90
N GLU A 19 -0.60 1.76 -14.69
CA GLU A 19 0.80 1.59 -14.30
C GLU A 19 1.24 0.11 -14.34
N ILE A 20 0.35 -0.82 -14.04
CA ILE A 20 0.62 -2.27 -14.11
C ILE A 20 0.61 -2.75 -15.56
N ILE A 21 -0.41 -2.38 -16.35
CA ILE A 21 -0.59 -2.87 -17.73
C ILE A 21 0.38 -2.21 -18.70
N ILE A 22 0.40 -0.87 -18.77
CA ILE A 22 1.32 -0.15 -19.66
C ILE A 22 2.76 -0.37 -19.19
N GLY A 23 3.00 -0.35 -17.87
CA GLY A 23 4.34 -0.55 -17.34
C GLY A 23 4.91 -1.93 -17.67
N SER A 24 4.10 -2.99 -17.56
CA SER A 24 4.53 -4.34 -17.96
C SER A 24 4.73 -4.45 -19.48
N PHE A 25 3.86 -3.85 -20.29
CA PHE A 25 4.02 -3.80 -21.74
C PHE A 25 5.32 -3.10 -22.18
N LEU A 26 5.58 -1.90 -21.67
CA LEU A 26 6.80 -1.13 -21.99
C LEU A 26 8.06 -1.88 -21.56
N HIS A 27 8.03 -2.55 -20.41
CA HIS A 27 9.13 -3.40 -19.96
C HIS A 27 9.35 -4.62 -20.85
N ASN A 28 8.28 -5.25 -21.33
CA ASN A 28 8.35 -6.42 -22.21
C ASN A 28 8.92 -6.04 -23.60
N VAL A 29 8.55 -4.87 -24.12
CA VAL A 29 9.08 -4.33 -25.39
C VAL A 29 10.49 -3.73 -25.25
N ARG A 30 11.00 -3.59 -24.02
CA ARG A 30 12.31 -2.98 -23.70
C ARG A 30 12.44 -1.54 -24.19
N LEU A 31 11.35 -0.79 -24.15
CA LEU A 31 11.30 0.57 -24.66
C LEU A 31 12.10 1.52 -23.72
N PRO A 32 13.06 2.30 -24.24
CA PRO A 32 13.85 3.21 -23.42
C PRO A 32 12.98 4.34 -22.85
N PHE A 33 13.28 4.83 -21.65
CA PHE A 33 12.50 5.88 -20.97
C PHE A 33 11.05 5.49 -20.63
N ALA A 34 10.78 4.19 -20.45
CA ALA A 34 9.46 3.70 -20.04
C ALA A 34 8.87 4.46 -18.83
N GLY A 35 9.70 4.80 -17.83
CA GLY A 35 9.27 5.59 -16.68
C GLY A 35 8.73 6.97 -17.05
N THR A 36 9.39 7.69 -17.96
CA THR A 36 8.95 9.02 -18.40
C THR A 36 7.64 8.95 -19.19
N ILE A 37 7.45 7.91 -19.98
CA ILE A 37 6.19 7.67 -20.70
C ILE A 37 5.06 7.37 -19.71
N LEU A 38 5.32 6.61 -18.65
CA LEU A 38 4.36 6.35 -17.58
C LEU A 38 3.98 7.64 -16.86
N SER A 39 4.96 8.47 -16.46
CA SER A 39 4.70 9.78 -15.83
C SER A 39 3.89 10.71 -16.75
N PHE A 40 4.15 10.70 -18.06
CA PHE A 40 3.40 11.48 -19.03
C PHE A 40 1.91 11.08 -19.06
N PHE A 41 1.61 9.78 -19.14
CA PHE A 41 0.22 9.29 -19.10
C PHE A 41 -0.42 9.46 -17.71
N ALA A 42 0.35 9.34 -16.64
CA ALA A 42 -0.11 9.61 -15.29
C ALA A 42 -0.58 11.07 -15.14
N VAL A 43 0.18 12.04 -15.65
CA VAL A 43 -0.22 13.46 -15.65
C VAL A 43 -1.48 13.69 -16.47
N ILE A 44 -1.60 13.11 -17.68
CA ILE A 44 -2.83 13.20 -18.48
C ILE A 44 -4.04 12.72 -17.67
N LEU A 45 -3.91 11.54 -17.03
CA LEU A 45 -4.96 10.92 -16.26
C LEU A 45 -5.34 11.77 -15.02
N MET A 46 -4.35 12.21 -14.23
CA MET A 46 -4.58 12.99 -13.01
C MET A 46 -5.21 14.35 -13.31
N VAL A 47 -4.72 15.07 -14.32
CA VAL A 47 -5.27 16.36 -14.73
C VAL A 47 -6.69 16.19 -15.29
N SER A 48 -6.97 15.12 -16.02
CA SER A 48 -8.33 14.82 -16.47
C SER A 48 -9.27 14.61 -15.28
N PHE A 49 -8.86 13.83 -14.28
CA PHE A 49 -9.66 13.59 -13.08
C PHE A 49 -9.91 14.84 -12.23
N LEU A 50 -8.96 15.75 -12.15
CA LEU A 50 -9.13 17.03 -11.45
C LEU A 50 -10.22 17.90 -12.07
N GLN A 51 -10.48 17.76 -13.37
CA GLN A 51 -11.62 18.44 -13.98
C GLN A 51 -12.95 17.79 -13.64
N LEU A 52 -12.98 16.46 -13.59
CA LEU A 52 -14.17 15.71 -13.21
C LEU A 52 -14.54 15.97 -11.74
N TRP A 53 -13.55 15.93 -10.85
CA TRP A 53 -13.71 16.11 -9.40
C TRP A 53 -12.77 17.20 -8.88
N PRO A 54 -13.14 18.49 -9.00
CA PRO A 54 -12.30 19.63 -8.65
C PRO A 54 -12.19 19.81 -7.13
N MET A 55 -11.40 18.96 -6.48
CA MET A 55 -11.20 19.00 -5.03
C MET A 55 -9.72 18.93 -4.67
N ARG A 56 -9.30 19.83 -3.78
CA ARG A 56 -7.94 19.82 -3.22
C ARG A 56 -7.71 18.59 -2.33
N GLY A 57 -6.54 18.00 -2.50
CA GLY A 57 -6.01 16.87 -1.75
C GLY A 57 -6.37 15.51 -2.32
N ILE A 58 -7.05 15.42 -3.47
CA ILE A 58 -7.39 14.13 -4.05
C ILE A 58 -6.17 13.46 -4.70
N ILE A 59 -5.28 14.23 -5.34
CA ILE A 59 -4.20 13.66 -6.15
C ILE A 59 -3.15 12.98 -5.31
N TRP A 60 -2.66 13.61 -4.24
CA TRP A 60 -1.65 12.97 -3.40
C TRP A 60 -2.18 11.69 -2.73
N ARG A 61 -3.49 11.65 -2.40
CA ARG A 61 -4.15 10.45 -1.86
C ARG A 61 -4.25 9.36 -2.91
N ALA A 62 -4.62 9.73 -4.14
CA ALA A 62 -4.69 8.80 -5.27
C ALA A 62 -3.30 8.23 -5.62
N ALA A 63 -2.27 9.08 -5.59
CA ALA A 63 -0.87 8.70 -5.78
C ALA A 63 -0.40 7.73 -4.70
N LEU A 64 -0.78 7.96 -3.44
CA LEU A 64 -0.48 7.06 -2.33
C LEU A 64 -1.16 5.69 -2.51
N VAL A 65 -2.44 5.68 -2.88
CA VAL A 65 -3.17 4.43 -3.19
C VAL A 65 -2.50 3.70 -4.36
N CYS A 66 -2.20 4.40 -5.46
CA CYS A 66 -1.57 3.83 -6.64
C CYS A 66 -0.17 3.24 -6.33
N ALA A 67 0.66 4.00 -5.61
CA ALA A 67 1.98 3.53 -5.17
C ALA A 67 1.86 2.26 -4.32
N LEU A 68 0.97 2.25 -3.32
CA LEU A 68 0.74 1.06 -2.47
C LEU A 68 0.14 -0.13 -3.22
N MET A 69 -0.62 0.09 -4.30
CA MET A 69 -1.07 -1.00 -5.16
C MET A 69 0.08 -1.58 -5.99
N LYS A 70 0.99 -0.72 -6.45
CA LYS A 70 2.18 -1.14 -7.19
C LYS A 70 3.15 -1.97 -6.34
N SER A 71 3.22 -1.81 -5.01
CA SER A 71 4.07 -2.70 -4.18
C SER A 71 3.66 -4.14 -4.14
N ILE A 72 2.37 -4.38 -4.32
CA ILE A 72 1.80 -5.73 -4.24
C ILE A 72 1.92 -6.44 -5.60
N SER A 73 2.33 -5.72 -6.65
CA SER A 73 2.72 -6.31 -7.94
C SER A 73 3.89 -7.30 -7.76
N PRO A 74 3.88 -8.47 -8.44
CA PRO A 74 4.92 -9.51 -8.32
C PRO A 74 6.32 -9.13 -8.84
N SER A 75 6.56 -7.85 -9.16
CA SER A 75 7.86 -7.35 -9.63
C SER A 75 8.90 -7.33 -8.50
N ALA A 76 10.17 -7.66 -8.80
CA ALA A 76 11.22 -7.88 -7.79
C ALA A 76 11.88 -6.60 -7.22
N VAL A 77 11.59 -5.42 -7.80
CA VAL A 77 12.14 -4.11 -7.38
C VAL A 77 10.99 -3.14 -7.21
N ILE A 78 10.46 -3.09 -5.99
CA ILE A 78 9.17 -2.47 -5.69
C ILE A 78 9.31 -0.99 -5.29
N LEU A 79 10.36 -0.62 -4.55
CA LEU A 79 10.45 0.70 -3.92
C LEU A 79 10.72 1.86 -4.89
N GLY A 80 11.44 1.62 -5.99
CA GLY A 80 11.75 2.64 -6.99
C GLY A 80 10.49 3.22 -7.63
N PRO A 81 9.69 2.41 -8.36
CA PRO A 81 8.46 2.89 -8.99
C PRO A 81 7.47 3.54 -8.01
N MET A 82 7.33 2.99 -6.79
CA MET A 82 6.41 3.55 -5.79
C MET A 82 6.75 4.97 -5.37
N THR A 83 8.03 5.23 -5.08
CA THR A 83 8.49 6.55 -4.65
C THR A 83 8.40 7.57 -5.79
N GLY A 84 8.60 7.14 -7.04
CA GLY A 84 8.37 7.96 -8.23
C GLY A 84 6.90 8.37 -8.37
N ILE A 85 5.97 7.40 -8.42
CA ILE A 85 4.52 7.64 -8.53
C ILE A 85 4.03 8.58 -7.43
N PHE A 86 4.47 8.35 -6.19
CA PHE A 86 4.05 9.18 -5.07
C PHE A 86 4.60 10.62 -5.19
N LEU A 87 5.86 10.79 -5.62
CA LEU A 87 6.47 12.10 -5.83
C LEU A 87 5.77 12.88 -6.95
N GLU A 88 5.42 12.22 -8.05
CA GLU A 88 4.66 12.83 -9.17
C GLU A 88 3.35 13.45 -8.67
N GLY A 89 2.55 12.68 -7.93
CA GLY A 89 1.29 13.16 -7.39
C GLY A 89 1.44 14.24 -6.32
N LEU A 90 2.49 14.16 -5.49
CA LEU A 90 2.77 15.16 -4.46
C LEU A 90 3.15 16.51 -5.08
N LEU A 91 4.02 16.51 -6.10
CA LEU A 91 4.44 17.73 -6.79
C LEU A 91 3.30 18.35 -7.60
N LEU A 92 2.47 17.51 -8.24
CA LEU A 92 1.27 17.98 -8.94
C LEU A 92 0.29 18.66 -7.98
N GLU A 93 0.03 18.06 -6.81
CA GLU A 93 -0.82 18.66 -5.78
C GLU A 93 -0.20 19.93 -5.19
N LEU A 94 1.11 19.97 -4.97
CA LEU A 94 1.80 21.14 -4.44
C LEU A 94 1.67 22.35 -5.38
N ALA A 95 1.84 22.13 -6.69
CA ALA A 95 1.65 23.19 -7.69
C ALA A 95 0.20 23.74 -7.68
N ILE A 96 -0.79 22.85 -7.53
CA ILE A 96 -2.20 23.23 -7.41
C ILE A 96 -2.48 23.94 -6.08
N GLY A 97 -1.78 23.57 -5.01
CA GLY A 97 -1.85 24.24 -3.71
C GLY A 97 -1.39 25.69 -3.79
N VAL A 98 -0.32 25.95 -4.56
CA VAL A 98 0.29 27.28 -4.72
C VAL A 98 -0.49 28.16 -5.71
N LEU A 99 -0.78 27.66 -6.91
CA LEU A 99 -1.41 28.45 -7.98
C LEU A 99 -2.94 28.33 -8.04
N GLY A 100 -3.52 27.43 -7.24
CA GLY A 100 -4.95 27.13 -7.26
C GLY A 100 -5.35 26.07 -8.29
N LEU A 101 -6.63 25.71 -8.26
CA LEU A 101 -7.22 24.67 -9.11
C LEU A 101 -7.66 25.28 -10.45
N ASN A 102 -6.68 25.78 -11.21
CA ASN A 102 -6.85 26.40 -12.52
C ASN A 102 -5.87 25.79 -13.54
N ALA A 103 -5.95 26.20 -14.81
CA ALA A 103 -5.09 25.68 -15.87
C ALA A 103 -3.59 25.89 -15.57
N ALA A 104 -3.21 27.04 -15.00
CA ALA A 104 -1.82 27.34 -14.66
C ALA A 104 -1.27 26.38 -13.58
N GLY A 105 -2.03 26.14 -12.51
CA GLY A 105 -1.66 25.18 -11.47
C GLY A 105 -1.55 23.75 -11.98
N MET A 106 -2.45 23.33 -12.88
CA MET A 106 -2.40 22.01 -13.50
C MET A 106 -1.24 21.85 -14.50
N ILE A 107 -0.91 22.90 -15.27
CA ILE A 107 0.23 22.89 -16.20
C ILE A 107 1.54 22.85 -15.41
N LEU A 108 1.73 23.74 -14.42
CA LEU A 108 2.91 23.71 -13.56
C LEU A 108 3.04 22.37 -12.83
N GLY A 109 1.92 21.83 -12.32
CA GLY A 109 1.89 20.53 -11.69
C GLY A 109 2.31 19.40 -12.63
N GLY A 110 1.85 19.43 -13.88
CA GLY A 110 2.28 18.47 -14.90
C GLY A 110 3.75 18.59 -15.29
N MET A 111 4.27 19.82 -15.42
CA MET A 111 5.69 20.10 -15.65
C MET A 111 6.54 19.48 -14.53
N LEU A 112 6.21 19.79 -13.27
CA LEU A 112 6.94 19.29 -12.11
C LEU A 112 6.82 17.77 -11.95
N ALA A 113 5.64 17.20 -12.21
CA ALA A 113 5.42 15.75 -12.11
C ALA A 113 6.27 14.97 -13.13
N VAL A 114 6.24 15.31 -14.41
CA VAL A 114 7.08 14.62 -15.41
C VAL A 114 8.57 14.89 -15.15
N PHE A 115 8.95 16.13 -14.80
CA PHE A 115 10.33 16.46 -14.45
C PHE A 115 10.84 15.67 -13.23
N SER A 116 9.96 15.36 -12.28
CA SER A 116 10.32 14.54 -11.12
C SER A 116 10.80 13.14 -11.48
N ALA A 117 10.36 12.57 -12.62
CA ALA A 117 10.86 11.28 -13.11
C ALA A 117 12.34 11.34 -13.49
N LEU A 118 12.81 12.48 -14.04
CA LEU A 118 14.22 12.72 -14.32
C LEU A 118 15.01 12.86 -13.02
N ILE A 119 14.53 13.69 -12.08
CA ILE A 119 15.16 13.90 -10.78
C ILE A 119 15.26 12.57 -10.02
N HIS A 120 14.17 11.81 -9.95
CA HIS A 120 14.13 10.52 -9.26
C HIS A 120 15.12 9.52 -9.85
N LYS A 121 15.24 9.46 -11.18
CA LYS A 121 16.24 8.64 -11.85
C LYS A 121 17.67 9.10 -11.53
N ALA A 122 17.94 10.40 -11.56
CA ALA A 122 19.25 10.97 -11.24
C ALA A 122 19.64 10.70 -9.78
N VAL A 123 18.73 10.95 -8.83
CA VAL A 123 18.91 10.69 -7.40
C VAL A 123 19.16 9.20 -7.16
N ASN A 124 18.39 8.31 -7.79
CA ASN A 124 18.62 6.87 -7.65
C ASN A 124 20.00 6.44 -8.16
N LEU A 125 20.45 6.98 -9.30
CA LEU A 125 21.79 6.70 -9.82
C LEU A 125 22.89 7.24 -8.89
N LEU A 126 22.69 8.43 -8.34
CA LEU A 126 23.62 9.04 -7.38
C LEU A 126 23.69 8.22 -6.07
N ILE A 127 22.56 7.74 -5.57
CA ILE A 127 22.49 6.89 -4.39
C ILE A 127 23.20 5.55 -4.64
N LEU A 128 23.01 4.95 -5.83
CA LEU A 128 23.60 3.64 -6.17
C LEU A 128 25.11 3.71 -6.40
N TYR A 129 25.58 4.71 -7.15
CA TYR A 129 26.95 4.76 -7.65
C TYR A 129 27.80 5.89 -7.05
N GLY A 130 27.20 6.79 -6.28
CA GLY A 130 27.88 7.93 -5.65
C GLY A 130 28.26 9.04 -6.63
N TRP A 131 28.98 10.04 -6.10
CA TRP A 131 29.43 11.21 -6.87
C TRP A 131 30.44 10.89 -7.99
N ASP A 132 31.13 9.74 -7.88
CA ASP A 132 32.05 9.26 -8.91
C ASP A 132 31.37 9.03 -10.26
N LEU A 133 30.09 8.62 -10.24
CA LEU A 133 29.32 8.49 -11.46
C LEU A 133 29.10 9.84 -12.15
N ALA A 134 28.82 10.90 -11.39
CA ALA A 134 28.63 12.23 -11.95
C ALA A 134 29.93 12.73 -12.62
N ARG A 135 31.08 12.52 -11.96
CA ARG A 135 32.41 12.83 -12.51
C ARG A 135 32.73 12.02 -13.77
N LEU A 136 32.37 10.74 -13.77
CA LEU A 136 32.55 9.86 -14.92
C LEU A 136 31.72 10.33 -16.11
N LEU A 137 30.44 10.64 -15.89
CA LEU A 137 29.53 11.11 -16.93
C LEU A 137 30.00 12.45 -17.51
N ASP A 138 30.41 13.39 -16.67
CA ASP A 138 30.93 14.69 -17.09
C ASP A 138 32.16 14.55 -18.01
N ARG A 139 33.12 13.69 -17.63
CA ARG A 139 34.31 13.41 -18.45
C ARG A 139 33.99 12.67 -19.75
N LEU A 140 33.02 11.75 -19.72
CA LEU A 140 32.58 11.04 -20.91
C LEU A 140 31.90 12.00 -21.89
N VAL A 141 31.03 12.89 -21.39
CA VAL A 141 30.41 13.95 -22.20
C VAL A 141 31.48 14.85 -22.80
N GLY A 142 32.42 15.35 -21.99
CA GLY A 142 33.51 16.21 -22.45
C GLY A 142 34.40 15.53 -23.51
N TYR A 143 34.56 14.21 -23.45
CA TYR A 143 35.23 13.45 -24.49
C TYR A 143 34.40 13.35 -25.77
N ALA A 144 33.10 13.05 -25.66
CA ALA A 144 32.20 12.94 -26.80
C ALA A 144 32.00 14.28 -27.54
N THR A 145 31.86 15.39 -26.82
CA THR A 145 31.68 16.73 -27.42
C THR A 145 32.92 17.17 -28.20
N LYS A 146 34.12 16.83 -27.70
CA LYS A 146 35.38 17.02 -28.43
C LYS A 146 35.45 16.21 -29.73
N GLN A 147 34.97 14.97 -29.73
CA GLN A 147 34.97 14.12 -30.93
C GLN A 147 33.98 14.59 -32.00
N VAL A 148 32.83 15.13 -31.59
CA VAL A 148 31.79 15.64 -32.52
C VAL A 148 32.08 17.07 -32.99
N GLY A 149 33.11 17.73 -32.46
CA GLY A 149 33.45 19.11 -32.80
C GLY A 149 32.52 20.16 -32.19
N LEU A 150 31.69 19.77 -31.21
CA LEU A 150 30.82 20.65 -30.45
C LEU A 150 31.60 21.25 -29.27
N THR A 151 32.64 22.02 -29.56
CA THR A 151 33.46 22.68 -28.55
C THR A 151 32.65 23.80 -27.89
N GLY A 152 32.27 23.60 -26.63
CA GLY A 152 31.52 24.59 -25.84
C GLY A 152 30.27 24.06 -25.15
N ILE A 153 29.85 22.82 -25.42
CA ILE A 153 28.76 22.16 -24.68
C ILE A 153 29.37 21.38 -23.51
N GLU A 154 29.08 21.82 -22.29
CA GLU A 154 29.46 21.14 -21.06
C GLU A 154 28.39 20.12 -20.62
N GLY A 155 28.72 19.29 -19.62
CA GLY A 155 27.75 18.36 -19.02
C GLY A 155 26.50 19.06 -18.47
N ALA A 156 26.66 20.29 -17.98
CA ALA A 156 25.57 21.11 -17.48
C ALA A 156 24.55 21.49 -18.58
N ASP A 157 25.02 21.82 -19.79
CA ASP A 157 24.15 22.21 -20.90
C ASP A 157 23.24 21.07 -21.35
N ILE A 158 23.77 19.84 -21.38
CA ILE A 158 22.98 18.64 -21.69
C ILE A 158 21.90 18.44 -20.64
N LEU A 159 22.21 18.65 -19.35
CA LEU A 159 21.23 18.56 -18.28
C LEU A 159 20.15 19.64 -18.39
N ILE A 160 20.50 20.86 -18.81
CA ILE A 160 19.55 21.94 -19.06
C ILE A 160 18.61 21.56 -20.22
N ILE A 161 19.16 21.13 -21.36
CA ILE A 161 18.36 20.70 -22.52
C ILE A 161 17.41 19.57 -22.12
N LEU A 162 17.92 18.56 -21.40
CA LEU A 162 17.10 17.45 -20.93
C LEU A 162 16.01 17.93 -19.97
N SER A 163 16.32 18.86 -19.07
CA SER A 163 15.35 19.46 -18.15
C SER A 163 14.23 20.19 -18.91
N VAL A 164 14.57 20.97 -19.93
CA VAL A 164 13.59 21.66 -20.79
C VAL A 164 12.68 20.66 -21.49
N VAL A 165 13.23 19.58 -22.07
CA VAL A 165 12.42 18.55 -22.75
C VAL A 165 11.41 17.92 -21.79
N TYR A 166 11.81 17.61 -20.55
CA TYR A 166 10.91 17.03 -19.55
C TYR A 166 9.83 18.01 -19.08
N LEU A 167 10.19 19.28 -18.87
CA LEU A 167 9.24 20.33 -18.50
C LEU A 167 8.21 20.55 -19.62
N VAL A 168 8.65 20.66 -20.88
CA VAL A 168 7.77 20.79 -22.04
C VAL A 168 6.86 19.57 -22.19
N SER A 169 7.40 18.37 -22.00
CA SER A 169 6.61 17.12 -22.03
C SER A 169 5.53 17.12 -20.95
N GLY A 170 5.85 17.56 -19.73
CA GLY A 170 4.89 17.69 -18.64
C GLY A 170 3.82 18.75 -18.87
N ALA A 171 4.18 19.90 -19.44
CA ALA A 171 3.22 20.92 -19.84
C ALA A 171 2.26 20.38 -20.92
N THR A 172 2.80 19.68 -21.91
CA THR A 172 2.02 19.06 -22.99
C THR A 172 1.06 17.99 -22.43
N ALA A 173 1.54 17.14 -21.53
CA ALA A 173 0.71 16.15 -20.84
C ALA A 173 -0.44 16.81 -20.08
N ALA A 174 -0.18 17.89 -19.34
CA ALA A 174 -1.21 18.63 -18.62
C ALA A 174 -2.24 19.24 -19.58
N VAL A 175 -1.82 19.86 -20.69
CA VAL A 175 -2.74 20.41 -21.69
C VAL A 175 -3.62 19.31 -22.30
N LEU A 176 -3.04 18.15 -22.65
CA LEU A 176 -3.80 17.02 -23.15
C LEU A 176 -4.79 16.48 -22.11
N GLY A 177 -4.39 16.40 -20.84
CA GLY A 177 -5.29 16.06 -19.74
C GLY A 177 -6.41 17.09 -19.57
N LEU A 178 -6.10 18.38 -19.77
CA LEU A 178 -7.12 19.42 -19.71
C LEU A 178 -8.13 19.29 -20.86
N MET A 179 -7.67 18.97 -22.06
CA MET A 179 -8.53 18.76 -23.22
C MET A 179 -9.41 17.51 -23.06
N LEU A 180 -8.81 16.41 -22.58
CA LEU A 180 -9.50 15.14 -22.36
C LEU A 180 -10.56 15.24 -21.26
N GLY A 181 -10.26 15.92 -20.15
CA GLY A 181 -11.22 16.20 -19.08
C GLY A 181 -12.42 17.00 -19.59
N ARG A 182 -12.19 18.06 -20.37
CA ARG A 182 -13.25 18.94 -20.90
C ARG A 182 -14.15 18.19 -21.87
N ARG A 183 -13.55 17.37 -22.73
CA ARG A 183 -14.28 16.50 -23.66
C ARG A 183 -15.16 15.51 -22.90
N THR A 184 -14.58 14.81 -21.93
CA THR A 184 -15.30 13.85 -21.09
C THR A 184 -16.46 14.50 -20.34
N LEU A 185 -16.29 15.72 -19.82
CA LEU A 185 -17.36 16.48 -19.15
C LEU A 185 -18.53 16.79 -20.10
N LYS A 186 -18.25 17.13 -21.36
CA LYS A 186 -19.29 17.33 -22.38
C LYS A 186 -20.03 16.04 -22.69
N ASP A 187 -19.30 14.94 -22.88
CA ASP A 187 -19.88 13.63 -23.19
C ASP A 187 -20.70 13.07 -22.01
N ARG A 188 -20.29 13.33 -20.77
CA ARG A 188 -21.09 13.03 -19.55
C ARG A 188 -22.42 13.78 -19.53
N GLY A 189 -22.44 15.04 -19.95
CA GLY A 189 -23.66 15.85 -20.04
C GLY A 189 -24.64 15.38 -21.13
N ALA A 190 -24.17 14.61 -22.10
CA ALA A 190 -24.96 14.10 -23.23
C ALA A 190 -25.68 12.76 -22.93
N GLY A 191 -25.75 12.32 -21.66
CA GLY A 191 -26.62 11.22 -21.24
C GLY A 191 -26.18 9.82 -21.69
N THR A 192 -24.89 9.58 -21.93
CA THR A 192 -24.43 8.25 -22.37
C THR A 192 -24.55 7.23 -21.23
N GLN A 193 -25.62 6.44 -21.26
CA GLN A 193 -25.89 5.37 -20.31
C GLN A 193 -24.97 4.18 -20.63
N TYR A 194 -24.00 3.92 -19.77
CA TYR A 194 -23.08 2.78 -19.92
C TYR A 194 -23.55 1.59 -19.09
N GLN A 195 -23.56 0.41 -19.71
CA GLN A 195 -23.98 -0.86 -19.11
C GLN A 195 -23.28 -1.14 -17.78
N ALA A 196 -24.06 -1.54 -16.78
CA ALA A 196 -23.56 -2.10 -15.53
C ALA A 196 -22.73 -3.35 -15.82
N ILE A 197 -21.53 -3.41 -15.25
CA ILE A 197 -20.61 -4.53 -15.45
C ILE A 197 -21.09 -5.71 -14.59
N ASN A 198 -21.16 -6.89 -15.21
CA ASN A 198 -21.52 -8.13 -14.55
C ASN A 198 -20.55 -8.43 -13.39
N GLN A 199 -21.11 -8.83 -12.25
CA GLN A 199 -20.40 -9.16 -11.03
C GLN A 199 -19.37 -10.29 -11.27
N PRO A 200 -18.07 -10.05 -11.11
CA PRO A 200 -17.13 -11.14 -10.90
C PRO A 200 -17.23 -11.59 -9.43
N ASN A 201 -17.15 -12.89 -9.20
CA ASN A 201 -17.14 -13.49 -7.87
C ASN A 201 -16.10 -12.83 -6.95
N ASN A 202 -16.56 -12.39 -5.78
CA ASN A 202 -15.78 -11.81 -4.69
C ASN A 202 -14.89 -12.87 -4.01
N THR A 203 -13.89 -13.41 -4.69
CA THR A 203 -12.93 -14.32 -4.06
C THR A 203 -11.56 -14.19 -4.70
N LEU A 204 -10.90 -13.05 -4.56
CA LEU A 204 -9.50 -12.91 -4.97
C LEU A 204 -8.83 -11.85 -4.10
N PHE A 205 -8.52 -12.27 -2.88
CA PHE A 205 -7.39 -11.88 -2.01
C PHE A 205 -7.76 -12.26 -0.57
N GLU A 206 -7.97 -13.55 -0.30
CA GLU A 206 -7.63 -14.05 1.03
C GLU A 206 -6.13 -13.86 1.16
N PHE A 207 -5.71 -12.90 1.98
CA PHE A 207 -4.32 -12.65 2.31
C PHE A 207 -3.79 -13.80 3.18
N SER A 208 -3.60 -14.95 2.56
CA SER A 208 -2.78 -16.03 3.07
C SER A 208 -1.32 -15.66 2.82
N ASP A 209 -0.68 -15.10 3.84
CA ASP A 209 0.78 -15.16 3.95
C ASP A 209 1.15 -15.26 5.43
N ALA A 210 1.19 -16.51 5.91
CA ALA A 210 1.79 -16.93 7.18
C ALA A 210 3.34 -16.89 7.08
N GLY A 211 3.89 -15.74 6.70
CA GLY A 211 5.33 -15.46 6.78
C GLY A 211 5.69 -14.89 8.14
N ARG A 212 6.80 -15.34 8.73
CA ARG A 212 7.40 -14.71 9.91
C ARG A 212 8.08 -13.40 9.48
N TYR A 213 7.36 -12.29 9.54
CA TYR A 213 7.87 -10.95 9.21
C TYR A 213 8.17 -10.16 10.51
N SER A 214 9.22 -9.34 10.53
CA SER A 214 9.60 -8.60 11.75
C SER A 214 9.86 -7.12 11.48
N ALA A 215 9.11 -6.24 12.15
CA ALA A 215 9.32 -4.79 12.10
C ALA A 215 10.73 -4.38 12.60
N TRP A 216 11.33 -5.21 13.47
CA TRP A 216 12.70 -5.02 13.93
C TRP A 216 13.72 -5.21 12.81
N LEU A 217 13.52 -6.20 11.93
CA LEU A 217 14.42 -6.43 10.78
C LEU A 217 14.41 -5.23 9.82
N LEU A 218 13.24 -4.61 9.59
CA LEU A 218 13.14 -3.40 8.79
C LEU A 218 14.00 -2.26 9.37
N LEU A 219 13.87 -1.98 10.67
CA LEU A 219 14.64 -0.94 11.34
C LEU A 219 16.14 -1.26 11.33
N MET A 220 16.50 -2.53 11.55
CA MET A 220 17.88 -3.01 11.43
C MET A 220 18.46 -2.74 10.04
N HIS A 221 17.72 -3.05 8.96
CA HIS A 221 18.18 -2.80 7.59
C HIS A 221 18.39 -1.30 7.31
N LEU A 222 17.50 -0.43 7.79
CA LEU A 222 17.64 1.02 7.62
C LEU A 222 18.87 1.58 8.35
N VAL A 223 19.06 1.16 9.61
CA VAL A 223 20.21 1.60 10.43
C VAL A 223 21.53 1.05 9.88
N LEU A 224 21.60 -0.24 9.55
CA LEU A 224 22.80 -0.86 9.01
C LEU A 224 23.16 -0.31 7.63
N LEU A 225 22.19 -0.10 6.74
CA LEU A 225 22.45 0.50 5.43
C LEU A 225 23.08 1.89 5.59
N THR A 226 22.46 2.74 6.42
CA THR A 226 22.94 4.10 6.66
C THR A 226 24.33 4.07 7.29
N GLY A 227 24.55 3.22 8.29
CA GLY A 227 25.84 3.06 8.96
C GLY A 227 26.95 2.57 8.02
N ILE A 228 26.67 1.56 7.19
CA ILE A 228 27.64 1.03 6.22
C ILE A 228 27.97 2.08 5.15
N LEU A 229 27.00 2.85 4.66
CA LEU A 229 27.27 3.92 3.70
C LEU A 229 28.17 5.00 4.29
N ILE A 230 27.92 5.43 5.54
CA ILE A 230 28.75 6.41 6.24
C ILE A 230 30.17 5.85 6.46
N ALA A 231 30.29 4.57 6.84
CA ALA A 231 31.59 3.91 7.00
C ALA A 231 32.37 3.84 5.68
N LEU A 232 31.69 3.52 4.57
CA LEU A 232 32.27 3.54 3.21
C LEU A 232 32.67 4.93 2.71
N MET A 233 32.31 6.00 3.41
CA MET A 233 32.81 7.36 3.13
C MET A 233 34.07 7.71 3.93
N ARG A 234 34.36 6.97 5.01
CA ARG A 234 35.46 7.29 5.95
C ARG A 234 36.65 6.33 5.91
N VAL A 235 36.47 5.14 5.36
CA VAL A 235 37.48 4.07 5.38
C VAL A 235 38.29 4.04 4.08
N ASP A 236 39.58 3.76 4.22
CA ASP A 236 40.50 3.56 3.10
C ASP A 236 40.00 2.48 2.13
N THR A 237 40.23 2.74 0.84
CA THR A 237 39.73 1.99 -0.31
C THR A 237 40.00 0.48 -0.26
N TRP A 238 41.06 0.04 0.41
CA TRP A 238 41.43 -1.38 0.54
C TRP A 238 40.58 -2.15 1.55
N TRP A 239 40.14 -1.50 2.63
CA TRP A 239 39.32 -2.12 3.67
C TRP A 239 37.82 -1.95 3.43
N ALA A 240 37.45 -1.05 2.51
CA ALA A 240 36.07 -0.78 2.13
C ALA A 240 35.24 -2.04 1.79
N PRO A 241 35.75 -3.10 1.13
CA PRO A 241 35.00 -4.32 0.86
C PRO A 241 34.66 -5.15 2.11
N VAL A 242 35.46 -5.07 3.18
CA VAL A 242 35.29 -5.90 4.38
C VAL A 242 34.03 -5.48 5.17
N ILE A 243 33.67 -4.21 5.12
CA ILE A 243 32.57 -3.62 5.89
C ILE A 243 31.18 -4.12 5.43
N PRO A 244 30.81 -4.09 4.13
CA PRO A 244 29.49 -4.55 3.68
C PRO A 244 29.34 -6.07 3.60
N VAL A 245 30.44 -6.84 3.55
CA VAL A 245 30.39 -8.31 3.32
C VAL A 245 29.54 -9.07 4.34
N PRO A 246 29.67 -8.87 5.66
CA PRO A 246 28.82 -9.56 6.64
C PRO A 246 27.32 -9.30 6.43
N TYR A 247 26.97 -8.05 6.11
CA TYR A 247 25.59 -7.66 5.81
C TYR A 247 25.08 -8.28 4.52
N LEU A 248 25.90 -8.30 3.47
CA LEU A 248 25.57 -8.94 2.19
C LEU A 248 25.36 -10.44 2.38
N VAL A 249 26.21 -11.12 3.16
CA VAL A 249 26.09 -12.55 3.48
C VAL A 249 24.82 -12.84 4.27
N PHE A 250 24.51 -12.03 5.29
CA PHE A 250 23.25 -12.14 6.02
C PHE A 250 22.03 -12.02 5.10
N CYS A 251 22.02 -11.00 4.23
CA CYS A 251 20.93 -10.80 3.28
C CYS A 251 20.84 -11.92 2.25
N PHE A 252 21.99 -12.47 1.84
CA PHE A 252 22.09 -13.57 0.89
C PHE A 252 21.34 -14.82 1.37
N PHE A 253 21.59 -15.23 2.61
CA PHE A 253 20.95 -16.40 3.20
C PHE A 253 19.46 -16.15 3.51
N ARG A 254 19.12 -14.97 4.05
CA ARG A 254 17.75 -14.65 4.47
C ARG A 254 16.78 -14.33 3.32
N TYR A 255 17.27 -13.65 2.27
CA TYR A 255 16.46 -13.11 1.17
C TYR A 255 16.86 -13.67 -0.21
N ARG A 256 17.35 -14.92 -0.25
CA ARG A 256 17.83 -15.61 -1.46
C ARG A 256 16.89 -15.49 -2.67
N ARG A 257 15.57 -15.50 -2.43
CA ARG A 257 14.55 -15.38 -3.49
C ARG A 257 14.58 -14.01 -4.19
N SER A 258 14.76 -12.92 -3.43
CA SER A 258 14.76 -11.54 -3.90
C SER A 258 16.09 -11.14 -4.56
N LEU A 259 17.19 -11.80 -4.18
CA LEU A 259 18.54 -11.51 -4.70
C LEU A 259 18.89 -12.24 -6.00
N ARG A 260 17.95 -13.00 -6.58
CA ARG A 260 18.13 -13.70 -7.88
C ARG A 260 18.55 -12.79 -9.03
N GLN A 261 18.32 -11.49 -8.94
CA GLN A 261 18.75 -10.50 -9.92
C GLN A 261 20.27 -10.30 -10.00
N LEU A 262 20.98 -10.44 -8.87
CA LEU A 262 22.45 -10.32 -8.81
C LEU A 262 23.15 -11.51 -9.51
N PHE A 263 22.42 -12.61 -9.71
CA PHE A 263 22.91 -13.79 -10.43
C PHE A 263 22.69 -13.75 -11.94
N ARG A 264 22.06 -12.70 -12.48
CA ARG A 264 21.86 -12.58 -13.93
C ARG A 264 23.15 -12.09 -14.59
N ALA A 265 23.59 -12.77 -15.64
CA ALA A 265 24.80 -12.40 -16.41
C ALA A 265 24.82 -10.92 -16.85
N LYS A 266 23.65 -10.36 -17.20
CA LYS A 266 23.50 -8.95 -17.57
C LYS A 266 23.96 -7.97 -16.49
N PHE A 267 23.77 -8.30 -15.21
CA PHE A 267 24.21 -7.46 -14.10
C PHE A 267 25.74 -7.37 -14.05
N TRP A 268 26.42 -8.52 -14.17
CA TRP A 268 27.88 -8.58 -14.16
C TRP A 268 28.52 -7.91 -15.38
N ILE A 269 27.88 -7.98 -16.55
CA ILE A 269 28.30 -7.21 -17.73
C ILE A 269 28.28 -5.70 -17.43
N GLN A 270 27.24 -5.20 -16.77
CA GLN A 270 27.15 -3.79 -16.37
C GLN A 270 28.22 -3.41 -15.34
N VAL A 271 28.47 -4.27 -14.36
CA VAL A 271 29.53 -4.08 -13.34
C VAL A 271 30.91 -3.96 -14.01
N ILE A 272 31.24 -4.90 -14.90
CA ILE A 272 32.50 -4.89 -15.64
C ILE A 272 32.61 -3.62 -16.50
N LEU A 273 31.55 -3.27 -17.23
CA LEU A 273 31.52 -2.08 -18.06
C LEU A 273 31.73 -0.80 -17.26
N ILE A 274 31.04 -0.63 -16.13
CA ILE A 274 31.18 0.55 -15.27
C ILE A 274 32.60 0.62 -14.68
N THR A 275 33.17 -0.50 -14.24
CA THR A 275 34.54 -0.55 -13.73
C THR A 275 35.56 -0.19 -14.81
N PHE A 276 35.36 -0.69 -16.04
CA PHE A 276 36.21 -0.38 -17.17
C PHE A 276 36.13 1.11 -17.54
N LEU A 277 34.92 1.66 -17.67
CA LEU A 277 34.72 3.08 -17.95
C LEU A 277 35.31 3.96 -16.84
N ALA A 278 35.17 3.57 -15.57
CA ALA A 278 35.78 4.26 -14.44
C ALA A 278 37.31 4.27 -14.55
N SER A 279 37.92 3.13 -14.90
CA SER A 279 39.36 3.04 -15.15
C SER A 279 39.84 4.01 -16.23
N VAL A 280 39.16 4.03 -17.38
CA VAL A 280 39.56 4.83 -18.54
C VAL A 280 39.32 6.33 -18.29
N PHE A 281 38.12 6.71 -17.84
CA PHE A 281 37.69 8.11 -17.82
C PHE A 281 37.98 8.84 -16.52
N LEU A 282 38.01 8.19 -15.35
CA LEU A 282 38.27 8.88 -14.07
C LEU A 282 39.76 9.11 -13.78
N THR A 283 40.66 8.28 -14.29
CA THR A 283 42.11 8.44 -14.04
C THR A 283 42.96 8.10 -15.26
N GLY A 284 42.55 7.13 -16.09
CA GLY A 284 43.31 6.68 -17.26
C GLY A 284 43.69 7.81 -18.23
N LEU A 285 42.71 8.61 -18.66
CA LEU A 285 42.90 9.75 -19.58
C LEU A 285 43.89 10.81 -19.09
N GLN A 286 44.09 10.96 -17.78
CA GLN A 286 45.07 11.90 -17.21
C GLN A 286 46.47 11.28 -17.08
N SER A 287 46.53 9.96 -16.85
CA SER A 287 47.79 9.22 -16.66
C SER A 287 48.41 8.65 -17.96
N GLY A 288 47.78 8.84 -19.12
CA GLY A 288 48.25 8.33 -20.41
C GLY A 288 48.09 6.81 -20.62
N HIS A 289 47.76 6.05 -19.57
CA HIS A 289 47.45 4.62 -19.63
C HIS A 289 45.94 4.37 -19.63
N TRP A 290 45.48 3.47 -20.51
CA TRP A 290 44.06 3.11 -20.62
C TRP A 290 43.53 2.37 -19.38
N LEU A 291 44.40 1.70 -18.63
CA LEU A 291 44.06 0.96 -17.42
C LEU A 291 44.87 1.50 -16.24
N ASN A 292 44.22 2.25 -15.36
CA ASN A 292 44.83 2.78 -14.15
C ASN A 292 44.23 2.08 -12.92
N ALA A 293 45.10 1.65 -12.00
CA ALA A 293 44.72 0.99 -10.75
C ALA A 293 43.74 1.83 -9.93
N ASP A 294 43.88 3.16 -9.91
CA ASP A 294 42.99 4.02 -9.12
C ASP A 294 41.60 4.17 -9.72
N GLY A 295 41.48 4.11 -11.05
CA GLY A 295 40.17 4.13 -11.70
C GLY A 295 39.45 2.79 -11.62
N LEU A 296 40.20 1.67 -11.64
CA LEU A 296 39.67 0.34 -11.32
C LEU A 296 39.15 0.29 -9.87
N LYS A 297 39.90 0.84 -8.91
CA LYS A 297 39.47 0.95 -7.50
C LYS A 297 38.18 1.75 -7.38
N ALA A 298 38.09 2.92 -8.02
CA ALA A 298 36.88 3.74 -8.02
C ALA A 298 35.68 2.96 -8.59
N GLY A 299 35.87 2.30 -9.75
CA GLY A 299 34.84 1.47 -10.37
C GLY A 299 34.36 0.30 -9.49
N LEU A 300 35.28 -0.38 -8.80
CA LEU A 300 34.95 -1.45 -7.86
C LEU A 300 34.17 -0.93 -6.64
N LEU A 301 34.54 0.23 -6.09
CA LEU A 301 33.81 0.86 -4.98
C LEU A 301 32.39 1.29 -5.40
N MET A 302 32.23 1.87 -6.59
CA MET A 302 30.92 2.23 -7.15
C MET A 302 30.02 0.99 -7.26
N ASN A 303 30.57 -0.12 -7.76
CA ASN A 303 29.84 -1.37 -7.90
C ASN A 303 29.53 -2.04 -6.56
N LEU A 304 30.44 -1.99 -5.59
CA LEU A 304 30.22 -2.48 -4.23
C LEU A 304 29.06 -1.74 -3.55
N ARG A 305 29.02 -0.40 -3.68
CA ARG A 305 27.91 0.44 -3.20
C ARG A 305 26.60 0.06 -3.91
N ALA A 306 26.62 -0.12 -5.22
CA ALA A 306 25.42 -0.51 -5.97
C ALA A 306 24.89 -1.88 -5.52
N VAL A 307 25.76 -2.88 -5.31
CA VAL A 307 25.38 -4.21 -4.80
C VAL A 307 24.80 -4.12 -3.38
N LEU A 308 25.42 -3.34 -2.49
CA LEU A 308 24.92 -3.08 -1.14
C LEU A 308 23.52 -2.47 -1.17
N MET A 309 23.34 -1.40 -1.94
CA MET A 309 22.08 -0.67 -2.05
C MET A 309 20.98 -1.55 -2.65
N LEU A 310 21.26 -2.29 -3.73
CA LEU A 310 20.30 -3.20 -4.35
C LEU A 310 19.89 -4.31 -3.37
N THR A 311 20.86 -4.88 -2.64
CA THR A 311 20.61 -5.92 -1.65
C THR A 311 19.75 -5.39 -0.50
N ALA A 312 20.09 -4.22 0.03
CA ALA A 312 19.37 -3.59 1.12
C ALA A 312 17.95 -3.18 0.72
N PHE A 313 17.76 -2.56 -0.45
CA PHE A 313 16.43 -2.23 -0.95
C PHE A 313 15.59 -3.47 -1.24
N SER A 314 16.19 -4.56 -1.74
CA SER A 314 15.49 -5.84 -1.87
C SER A 314 15.07 -6.42 -0.52
N ALA A 315 15.92 -6.34 0.51
CA ALA A 315 15.62 -6.79 1.87
C ALA A 315 14.52 -5.94 2.53
N ILE A 316 14.66 -4.61 2.50
CA ILE A 316 13.66 -3.65 2.98
C ILE A 316 12.34 -3.88 2.24
N SER A 317 12.36 -4.05 0.92
CA SER A 317 11.17 -4.31 0.13
C SER A 317 10.48 -5.62 0.51
N SER A 318 11.22 -6.68 0.85
CA SER A 318 10.61 -7.93 1.34
C SER A 318 10.01 -7.79 2.73
N GLU A 319 10.65 -7.03 3.63
CA GLU A 319 10.14 -6.78 4.98
C GLU A 319 9.00 -5.74 5.01
N MET A 320 8.93 -4.83 4.03
CA MET A 320 7.80 -3.89 3.87
C MET A 320 6.49 -4.57 3.51
N LYS A 321 6.52 -5.84 3.09
CA LYS A 321 5.30 -6.65 2.87
C LYS A 321 4.63 -7.09 4.19
N ASN A 322 5.26 -6.82 5.34
CA ASN A 322 4.80 -7.24 6.65
C ASN A 322 3.40 -6.66 7.01
N PRO A 323 2.43 -7.51 7.42
CA PRO A 323 1.15 -7.06 7.95
C PRO A 323 1.24 -6.15 9.20
N VAL A 324 2.36 -6.15 9.94
CA VAL A 324 2.60 -5.27 11.10
C VAL A 324 2.83 -3.80 10.72
N ILE A 325 3.43 -3.51 9.56
CA ILE A 325 3.53 -2.13 9.06
C ILE A 325 2.14 -1.62 8.67
N LYS A 326 1.28 -2.53 8.18
CA LYS A 326 -0.15 -2.23 8.00
C LYS A 326 -0.80 -1.90 9.34
N ALA A 327 -0.51 -2.66 10.41
CA ALA A 327 -0.97 -2.41 11.78
C ALA A 327 -0.51 -1.08 12.41
N ILE A 328 0.72 -0.63 12.11
CA ILE A 328 1.23 0.66 12.58
C ILE A 328 0.64 1.82 11.77
N LEU A 329 0.38 1.64 10.46
CA LEU A 329 -0.48 2.55 9.71
C LEU A 329 -1.89 2.61 10.33
N TYR A 330 -2.43 1.49 10.82
CA TYR A 330 -3.79 1.41 11.36
C TYR A 330 -4.02 2.21 12.65
N SER A 331 -3.00 2.41 13.51
CA SER A 331 -3.19 2.94 14.86
C SER A 331 -3.14 4.47 15.01
N ARG A 332 -2.85 5.23 13.94
CA ARG A 332 -2.71 6.71 14.00
C ARG A 332 -3.51 7.48 12.94
N GLY A 333 -4.74 7.04 12.65
CA GLY A 333 -5.68 7.80 11.81
C GLY A 333 -5.65 7.52 10.29
N PHE A 334 -4.92 6.51 9.82
CA PHE A 334 -4.93 6.08 8.41
C PHE A 334 -5.98 5.00 8.08
N ALA A 335 -6.95 4.74 8.96
CA ALA A 335 -8.07 3.85 8.67
C ALA A 335 -8.78 4.14 7.33
N PRO A 336 -8.98 5.42 6.91
CA PRO A 336 -9.53 5.73 5.59
C PRO A 336 -8.64 5.26 4.42
N LEU A 337 -7.32 5.34 4.55
CA LEU A 337 -6.37 4.89 3.52
C LEU A 337 -6.44 3.37 3.36
N TYR A 338 -6.50 2.62 4.46
CA TYR A 338 -6.60 1.17 4.38
C TYR A 338 -7.87 0.71 3.68
N ARG A 339 -9.03 1.25 4.10
CA ARG A 339 -10.32 0.92 3.46
C ARG A 339 -10.31 1.26 1.98
N SER A 340 -9.77 2.42 1.64
CA SER A 340 -9.58 2.85 0.25
C SER A 340 -8.72 1.87 -0.53
N LEU A 341 -7.63 1.39 0.07
CA LEU A 341 -6.72 0.42 -0.54
C LEU A 341 -7.38 -0.94 -0.74
N SER A 342 -8.09 -1.47 0.27
CA SER A 342 -8.82 -2.74 0.17
C SER A 342 -9.88 -2.71 -0.93
N MET A 343 -10.65 -1.62 -1.02
CA MET A 343 -11.65 -1.44 -2.08
C MET A 343 -10.99 -1.28 -3.46
N ALA A 344 -9.89 -0.54 -3.54
CA ALA A 344 -9.13 -0.38 -4.77
C ALA A 344 -8.59 -1.74 -5.28
N PHE A 345 -8.14 -2.62 -4.40
CA PHE A 345 -7.77 -4.00 -4.74
C PHE A 345 -8.95 -4.86 -5.17
N ALA A 346 -10.11 -4.73 -4.51
CA ALA A 346 -11.31 -5.49 -4.85
C ALA A 346 -11.79 -5.21 -6.29
N VAL A 347 -11.59 -3.98 -6.79
CA VAL A 347 -12.01 -3.61 -8.15
C VAL A 347 -10.88 -3.72 -9.19
N LEU A 348 -9.62 -3.88 -8.77
CA LEU A 348 -8.48 -3.94 -9.69
C LEU A 348 -8.62 -5.00 -10.80
N PRO A 349 -9.07 -6.25 -10.53
CA PRO A 349 -9.22 -7.26 -11.58
C PRO A 349 -10.20 -6.84 -12.68
N GLU A 350 -11.30 -6.17 -12.32
CA GLU A 350 -12.31 -5.66 -13.25
C GLU A 350 -11.73 -4.55 -14.14
N ILE A 351 -10.94 -3.64 -13.55
CA ILE A 351 -10.29 -2.59 -14.33
C ILE A 351 -9.30 -3.22 -15.31
N ILE A 352 -8.49 -4.19 -14.85
CA ILE A 352 -7.51 -4.88 -15.70
C ILE A 352 -8.19 -5.64 -16.84
N SER A 353 -9.27 -6.38 -16.57
CA SER A 353 -10.01 -7.09 -17.63
C SER A 353 -10.61 -6.11 -18.63
N SER A 354 -11.14 -4.98 -18.17
CA SER A 354 -11.73 -3.95 -19.05
C SER A 354 -10.74 -3.25 -19.98
N VAL A 355 -9.46 -3.21 -19.58
CA VAL A 355 -8.33 -2.68 -20.36
C VAL A 355 -7.74 -3.77 -21.28
N SER A 356 -7.74 -5.03 -20.85
CA SER A 356 -7.21 -6.18 -21.58
C SER A 356 -8.17 -6.75 -22.64
N GLU A 357 -9.49 -6.60 -22.47
CA GLU A 357 -10.49 -7.12 -23.38
C GLU A 357 -10.41 -6.51 -24.80
N LYS A 358 -9.92 -7.33 -25.74
CA LYS A 358 -10.33 -7.59 -27.13
C LYS A 358 -10.85 -6.46 -28.06
N ASN A 359 -10.80 -5.18 -27.70
CA ASN A 359 -11.05 -4.09 -28.64
C ASN A 359 -9.76 -3.68 -29.35
N ARG A 360 -9.36 -4.54 -30.30
CA ARG A 360 -8.40 -4.26 -31.39
C ARG A 360 -8.80 -3.08 -32.30
N ARG A 361 -9.84 -2.29 -31.98
CA ARG A 361 -10.25 -1.09 -32.72
C ARG A 361 -9.55 0.16 -32.19
N LEU A 362 -8.32 0.35 -32.66
CA LEU A 362 -7.63 1.60 -33.03
C LEU A 362 -8.21 2.97 -32.57
N LYS A 363 -8.45 3.20 -31.28
CA LYS A 363 -8.44 4.57 -30.70
C LYS A 363 -7.24 4.86 -29.80
N GLY A 364 -6.22 3.99 -29.80
CA GLY A 364 -4.97 4.19 -29.06
C GLY A 364 -5.15 4.26 -27.53
N ILE A 365 -4.07 4.65 -26.83
CA ILE A 365 -4.05 4.80 -25.36
C ILE A 365 -5.02 5.90 -24.90
N SER A 366 -5.25 6.94 -25.72
CA SER A 366 -6.20 8.01 -25.43
C SER A 366 -7.64 7.53 -25.30
N GLY A 367 -8.10 6.63 -26.18
CA GLY A 367 -9.45 6.06 -26.10
C GLY A 367 -9.65 5.16 -24.89
N LEU A 368 -8.58 4.50 -24.42
CA LEU A 368 -8.58 3.76 -23.16
C LEU A 368 -8.76 4.70 -21.96
N LEU A 369 -8.02 5.82 -21.92
CA LEU A 369 -8.14 6.83 -20.85
C LEU A 369 -9.56 7.43 -20.82
N GLU A 370 -10.10 7.81 -21.97
CA GLU A 370 -11.47 8.35 -22.12
C GLU A 370 -12.52 7.36 -21.57
N LYS A 371 -12.43 6.08 -21.97
CA LYS A 371 -13.34 5.02 -21.50
C LYS A 371 -13.29 4.83 -19.99
N GLN A 372 -12.09 4.90 -19.38
CA GLN A 372 -11.95 4.78 -17.92
C GLN A 372 -12.46 6.02 -17.18
N LEU A 373 -12.24 7.23 -17.72
CA LEU A 373 -12.77 8.47 -17.15
C LEU A 373 -14.31 8.51 -17.17
N LEU A 374 -14.94 8.02 -18.24
CA LEU A 374 -16.40 7.90 -18.34
C LEU A 374 -16.95 6.90 -17.31
N ARG A 375 -16.25 5.80 -17.07
CA ARG A 375 -16.64 4.77 -16.07
C ARG A 375 -16.35 5.14 -14.62
N ALA A 376 -15.62 6.22 -14.39
CA ALA A 376 -15.16 6.58 -13.05
C ALA A 376 -16.30 6.81 -12.05
N ASP A 377 -17.46 7.32 -12.50
CA ASP A 377 -18.61 7.52 -11.60
C ASP A 377 -19.24 6.18 -11.18
N GLN A 378 -19.36 5.24 -12.12
CA GLN A 378 -19.85 3.89 -11.83
C GLN A 378 -18.90 3.16 -10.87
N LEU A 379 -17.60 3.30 -11.09
CA LEU A 379 -16.57 2.74 -10.23
C LEU A 379 -16.57 3.40 -8.84
N TYR A 380 -16.75 4.71 -8.77
CA TYR A 380 -16.91 5.44 -7.51
C TYR A 380 -18.14 4.95 -6.74
N GLU A 381 -19.31 4.84 -7.39
CA GLU A 381 -20.52 4.32 -6.75
C GLU A 381 -20.36 2.86 -6.31
N ARG A 382 -19.63 2.03 -7.08
CA ARG A 382 -19.30 0.66 -6.68
C ARG A 382 -18.42 0.63 -5.43
N ILE A 383 -17.38 1.44 -5.38
CA ILE A 383 -16.49 1.55 -4.21
C ILE A 383 -17.25 2.13 -3.00
N ARG A 384 -18.15 3.09 -3.25
CA ARG A 384 -19.02 3.69 -2.23
C ARG A 384 -20.01 2.67 -1.66
N THR A 385 -20.69 1.89 -2.50
CA THR A 385 -21.62 0.83 -2.07
C THR A 385 -20.90 -0.29 -1.34
N MET A 386 -19.72 -0.72 -1.82
CA MET A 386 -18.85 -1.64 -1.07
C MET A 386 -18.46 -1.08 0.30
N GLY A 387 -18.25 0.24 0.44
CA GLY A 387 -17.98 0.88 1.72
C GLY A 387 -19.20 1.03 2.63
N LEU A 388 -20.40 1.13 2.05
CA LEU A 388 -21.69 1.19 2.77
C LEU A 388 -22.20 -0.19 3.20
N SER A 389 -21.84 -1.25 2.47
CA SER A 389 -22.18 -2.63 2.82
C SER A 389 -21.33 -3.21 3.96
N LEU A 390 -20.30 -2.49 4.40
CA LEU A 390 -19.52 -2.89 5.57
C LEU A 390 -20.25 -2.46 6.84
N PRO A 391 -20.54 -3.39 7.76
CA PRO A 391 -21.36 -3.08 8.92
C PRO A 391 -20.63 -2.15 9.89
N ARG A 392 -21.37 -1.24 10.51
CA ARG A 392 -20.86 -0.38 11.58
C ARG A 392 -20.67 -1.20 12.86
N ILE A 393 -19.56 -0.98 13.54
CA ILE A 393 -19.21 -1.63 14.80
C ILE A 393 -19.14 -0.58 15.90
N ILE A 394 -19.77 -0.86 17.04
CA ILE A 394 -19.62 -0.11 18.28
C ILE A 394 -18.76 -0.96 19.21
N LEU A 395 -17.60 -0.44 19.61
CA LEU A 395 -16.70 -1.06 20.56
C LEU A 395 -16.93 -0.45 21.93
N ILE A 396 -17.36 -1.26 22.89
CA ILE A 396 -17.38 -0.88 24.30
C ILE A 396 -16.07 -1.33 24.93
N THR A 397 -15.22 -0.36 25.30
CA THR A 397 -13.87 -0.61 25.80
C THR A 397 -13.74 -0.30 27.29
N GLY A 398 -12.86 -1.04 27.96
CA GLY A 398 -12.60 -0.93 29.39
C GLY A 398 -11.77 -2.10 29.91
N ASP A 399 -11.11 -1.94 31.05
CA ASP A 399 -10.34 -2.99 31.70
C ASP A 399 -11.25 -4.04 32.39
N ARG A 400 -10.63 -5.07 32.95
CA ARG A 400 -11.37 -6.14 33.65
C ARG A 400 -12.10 -5.55 34.86
N GLY A 401 -13.42 -5.79 34.93
CA GLY A 401 -14.24 -5.33 36.05
C GLY A 401 -14.73 -3.88 35.95
N GLU A 402 -14.40 -3.14 34.87
CA GLU A 402 -14.81 -1.73 34.70
C GLU A 402 -16.26 -1.55 34.21
N GLY A 403 -17.15 -2.52 34.45
CA GLY A 403 -18.58 -2.33 34.16
C GLY A 403 -19.00 -2.41 32.68
N LYS A 404 -18.14 -2.85 31.74
CA LYS A 404 -18.48 -3.02 30.30
C LYS A 404 -19.81 -3.74 30.07
N THR A 405 -20.00 -4.91 30.70
CA THR A 405 -21.23 -5.71 30.58
C THR A 405 -22.45 -4.98 31.16
N GLY A 406 -22.26 -4.14 32.19
CA GLY A 406 -23.31 -3.30 32.75
C GLY A 406 -23.74 -2.19 31.78
N LEU A 407 -22.77 -1.46 31.21
CA LEU A 407 -23.03 -0.45 30.18
C LEU A 407 -23.73 -1.07 28.95
N LEU A 408 -23.24 -2.23 28.50
CA LEU A 408 -23.85 -2.98 27.41
C LEU A 408 -25.31 -3.33 27.71
N ARG A 409 -25.60 -3.80 28.93
CA ARG A 409 -26.98 -4.14 29.35
C ARG A 409 -27.90 -2.93 29.29
N ASN A 410 -27.47 -1.79 29.84
CA ASN A 410 -28.25 -0.54 29.80
C ASN A 410 -28.54 -0.11 28.35
N LYS A 411 -27.53 -0.18 27.46
CA LYS A 411 -27.71 0.20 26.05
C LYS A 411 -28.62 -0.77 25.29
N MET A 412 -28.53 -2.07 25.58
CA MET A 412 -29.46 -3.06 25.01
C MET A 412 -30.90 -2.80 25.43
N GLU A 413 -31.15 -2.44 26.69
CA GLU A 413 -32.50 -2.11 27.17
C GLU A 413 -33.08 -0.86 26.51
N GLU A 414 -32.26 0.17 26.26
CA GLU A 414 -32.63 1.33 25.46
C GLU A 414 -33.02 0.94 24.02
N LEU A 415 -32.16 0.17 23.34
CA LEU A 415 -32.41 -0.27 21.96
C LEU A 415 -33.66 -1.16 21.84
N LYS A 416 -33.91 -2.02 22.83
CA LYS A 416 -35.13 -2.82 22.89
C LYS A 416 -36.38 -1.95 23.08
N ARG A 417 -36.31 -0.90 23.90
CA ARG A 417 -37.42 0.07 24.07
C ARG A 417 -37.71 0.86 22.78
N GLU A 418 -36.69 1.09 21.95
CA GLU A 418 -36.84 1.68 20.62
C GLU A 418 -37.37 0.68 19.55
N GLY A 419 -37.66 -0.56 19.95
CA GLY A 419 -38.20 -1.59 19.04
C GLY A 419 -37.16 -2.24 18.13
N ARG A 420 -35.86 -2.14 18.44
CA ARG A 420 -34.80 -2.80 17.66
C ARG A 420 -34.72 -4.29 17.99
N ALA A 421 -34.70 -5.12 16.96
CA ALA A 421 -34.47 -6.56 17.11
C ALA A 421 -32.97 -6.84 17.34
N LEU A 422 -32.63 -7.45 18.48
CA LEU A 422 -31.25 -7.80 18.83
C LEU A 422 -31.01 -9.30 18.65
N CYS A 423 -29.79 -9.68 18.25
CA CYS A 423 -29.34 -11.08 18.28
C CYS A 423 -27.95 -11.17 18.91
N GLY A 424 -27.69 -12.22 19.72
CA GLY A 424 -26.38 -12.45 20.30
C GLY A 424 -26.42 -12.86 21.77
N PHE A 425 -25.31 -12.64 22.47
CA PHE A 425 -25.15 -13.03 23.88
C PHE A 425 -24.26 -12.06 24.65
N ILE A 426 -24.40 -12.09 25.97
CA ILE A 426 -23.50 -11.39 26.90
C ILE A 426 -22.68 -12.37 27.73
N ALA A 427 -21.47 -11.98 28.13
CA ALA A 427 -20.65 -12.78 29.01
C ALA A 427 -20.88 -12.40 30.48
N GLU A 428 -21.05 -13.40 31.33
CA GLU A 428 -21.18 -13.23 32.77
C GLU A 428 -20.04 -13.98 33.48
N GLY A 429 -19.39 -13.31 34.45
CA GLY A 429 -18.33 -13.94 35.23
C GLY A 429 -18.90 -14.96 36.21
N ILE A 430 -18.37 -16.19 36.19
CA ILE A 430 -18.64 -17.21 37.20
C ILE A 430 -17.62 -16.99 38.33
N HIS A 431 -18.11 -16.83 39.55
CA HIS A 431 -17.30 -16.62 40.74
C HIS A 431 -17.43 -17.82 41.68
N ASP A 432 -16.36 -18.18 42.35
CA ASP A 432 -16.40 -19.18 43.40
C ASP A 432 -16.94 -18.61 44.72
N ALA A 433 -17.00 -19.46 45.75
CA ALA A 433 -17.44 -19.09 47.09
C ALA A 433 -16.53 -18.04 47.76
N SER A 434 -15.29 -17.87 47.30
CA SER A 434 -14.35 -16.85 47.78
C SER A 434 -14.50 -15.51 47.07
N GLY A 435 -15.35 -15.43 46.04
CA GLY A 435 -15.54 -14.26 45.20
C GLY A 435 -14.50 -14.13 44.08
N GLU A 436 -13.60 -15.10 43.91
CA GLU A 436 -12.67 -15.11 42.78
C GLU A 436 -13.39 -15.59 41.51
N ARG A 437 -13.15 -14.89 40.38
CA ARG A 437 -13.73 -15.28 39.09
C ARG A 437 -13.01 -16.48 38.50
N THR A 438 -13.64 -17.65 38.59
CA THR A 438 -13.15 -18.95 38.12
C THR A 438 -13.56 -19.31 36.69
N GLY A 439 -14.54 -18.60 36.10
CA GLY A 439 -14.97 -18.86 34.73
C GLY A 439 -15.84 -17.77 34.12
N TYR A 440 -16.40 -18.07 32.95
CA TYR A 440 -17.37 -17.25 32.26
C TYR A 440 -18.50 -18.11 31.69
N GLY A 441 -19.73 -17.65 31.85
CA GLY A 441 -20.90 -18.12 31.12
C GLY A 441 -21.28 -17.13 30.02
N ILE A 442 -22.07 -17.61 29.06
CA ILE A 442 -22.77 -16.76 28.10
C ILE A 442 -24.28 -16.81 28.36
N ILE A 443 -24.95 -15.69 28.13
CA ILE A 443 -26.40 -15.53 28.30
C ILE A 443 -27.00 -15.05 26.99
N ASN A 444 -27.99 -15.76 26.47
CA ASN A 444 -28.73 -15.32 25.28
C ASN A 444 -29.51 -14.03 25.60
N ILE A 445 -29.34 -13.00 24.77
CA ILE A 445 -29.96 -11.68 25.05
C ILE A 445 -31.49 -11.66 24.89
N ASN A 446 -32.08 -12.65 24.21
CA ASN A 446 -33.51 -12.74 23.94
C ASN A 446 -34.20 -13.72 24.89
N THR A 447 -33.63 -14.91 25.10
CA THR A 447 -34.25 -15.97 25.91
C THR A 447 -33.83 -15.94 27.37
N GLY A 448 -32.69 -15.31 27.70
CA GLY A 448 -32.10 -15.36 29.04
C GLY A 448 -31.47 -16.72 29.40
N GLU A 449 -31.46 -17.68 28.46
CA GLU A 449 -30.81 -18.98 28.61
C GLU A 449 -29.32 -18.79 28.91
N ARG A 450 -28.79 -19.58 29.86
CA ARG A 450 -27.40 -19.49 30.33
C ARG A 450 -26.66 -20.80 30.10
N ILE A 451 -25.42 -20.71 29.65
CA ILE A 451 -24.52 -21.87 29.53
C ILE A 451 -23.09 -21.48 29.88
N GLY A 452 -22.36 -22.40 30.53
CA GLY A 452 -20.94 -22.21 30.82
C GLY A 452 -20.11 -22.21 29.54
N PHE A 453 -19.32 -21.16 29.32
CA PHE A 453 -18.48 -21.01 28.13
C PHE A 453 -17.02 -21.41 28.37
N CYS A 454 -16.43 -21.00 29.49
CA CYS A 454 -15.10 -21.42 29.88
C CYS A 454 -14.88 -21.39 31.39
N HIS A 455 -13.99 -22.22 31.88
CA HIS A 455 -13.68 -22.34 33.31
C HIS A 455 -12.19 -22.65 33.50
N MET A 456 -11.61 -22.31 34.66
CA MET A 456 -10.19 -22.62 34.95
C MET A 456 -9.95 -24.13 35.06
N GLU A 457 -10.91 -24.81 35.66
CA GLU A 457 -10.96 -26.27 35.77
C GLU A 457 -11.96 -26.81 34.75
N GLY A 458 -11.58 -27.85 34.01
CA GLY A 458 -12.46 -28.46 33.03
C GLY A 458 -11.85 -29.75 32.46
N PRO A 459 -12.66 -30.57 31.79
CA PRO A 459 -12.21 -31.81 31.18
C PRO A 459 -10.97 -31.65 30.28
N ASP A 460 -10.13 -32.69 30.20
CA ASP A 460 -8.89 -32.61 29.43
C ASP A 460 -9.08 -32.42 27.93
N HIS A 461 -10.22 -32.85 27.39
CA HIS A 461 -10.58 -32.67 25.98
C HIS A 461 -10.99 -31.23 25.64
N TRP A 462 -11.19 -30.35 26.62
CA TRP A 462 -11.48 -28.93 26.38
C TRP A 462 -10.23 -28.18 25.92
N GLU A 463 -10.39 -27.32 24.92
CA GLU A 463 -9.29 -26.52 24.40
C GLU A 463 -8.77 -25.54 25.47
N ARG A 464 -7.48 -25.65 25.80
CA ARG A 464 -6.84 -24.76 26.76
C ARG A 464 -6.44 -23.45 26.09
N VAL A 465 -6.97 -22.35 26.60
CA VAL A 465 -6.73 -20.97 26.13
C VAL A 465 -6.23 -20.14 27.31
N GLY A 466 -4.91 -20.00 27.42
CA GLY A 466 -4.26 -19.38 28.57
C GLY A 466 -4.55 -20.16 29.86
N ARG A 467 -5.22 -19.49 30.83
CA ARG A 467 -5.60 -20.09 32.12
C ARG A 467 -6.97 -20.75 32.14
N PHE A 468 -7.73 -20.68 31.04
CA PHE A 468 -9.08 -21.24 30.96
C PHE A 468 -9.12 -22.40 29.98
N ARG A 469 -10.09 -23.30 30.19
CA ARG A 469 -10.49 -24.35 29.25
C ARG A 469 -11.86 -24.00 28.68
N VAL A 470 -11.99 -24.02 27.36
CA VAL A 470 -13.22 -23.63 26.64
C VAL A 470 -14.15 -24.83 26.52
N ASN A 471 -15.40 -24.66 26.95
CA ASN A 471 -16.45 -25.66 26.85
C ASN A 471 -16.95 -25.75 25.39
N PRO A 472 -16.80 -26.90 24.69
CA PRO A 472 -17.28 -27.06 23.33
C PRO A 472 -18.81 -26.90 23.23
N ASP A 473 -19.57 -27.32 24.25
CA ASP A 473 -21.03 -27.18 24.26
C ASP A 473 -21.44 -25.71 24.37
N GLY A 474 -20.75 -24.95 25.22
CA GLY A 474 -20.95 -23.49 25.34
C GLY A 474 -20.64 -22.76 24.03
N LEU A 475 -19.57 -23.16 23.34
CA LEU A 475 -19.23 -22.63 22.03
C LEU A 475 -20.32 -22.99 21.00
N ALA A 476 -20.73 -24.26 20.91
CA ALA A 476 -21.75 -24.73 19.99
C ALA A 476 -23.09 -24.00 20.20
N LYS A 477 -23.49 -23.80 21.47
CA LYS A 477 -24.71 -23.07 21.80
C LYS A 477 -24.66 -21.60 21.39
N GLY A 478 -23.51 -20.94 21.52
CA GLY A 478 -23.31 -19.59 20.99
C GLY A 478 -23.48 -19.52 19.46
N TYR A 479 -23.01 -20.54 18.72
CA TYR A 479 -23.23 -20.63 17.27
C TYR A 479 -24.70 -20.88 16.90
N GLU A 480 -25.41 -21.67 17.71
CA GLU A 480 -26.85 -21.92 17.54
C GLU A 480 -27.67 -20.63 17.77
N TRP A 481 -27.40 -19.90 18.85
CA TRP A 481 -28.07 -18.63 19.15
C TRP A 481 -27.86 -17.60 18.04
N MET A 482 -26.68 -17.60 17.41
CA MET A 482 -26.35 -16.76 16.24
C MET A 482 -26.48 -17.52 14.91
N SER A 483 -27.49 -18.37 14.77
CA SER A 483 -27.82 -19.02 13.51
C SER A 483 -28.13 -17.99 12.40
N PRO A 484 -27.94 -18.33 11.11
CA PRO A 484 -28.26 -17.42 10.00
C PRO A 484 -29.71 -16.92 10.00
N GLU A 485 -30.65 -17.74 10.51
CA GLU A 485 -32.05 -17.34 10.60
C GLU A 485 -32.27 -16.26 11.67
N ASN A 486 -31.64 -16.40 12.84
CA ASN A 486 -31.72 -15.42 13.92
C ASN A 486 -31.03 -14.10 13.53
N VAL A 487 -29.86 -14.20 12.88
CA VAL A 487 -29.11 -13.04 12.39
C VAL A 487 -29.91 -12.24 11.37
N ARG A 488 -30.60 -12.90 10.43
CA ARG A 488 -31.44 -12.23 9.42
C ARG A 488 -32.57 -11.40 10.02
N LYS A 489 -33.19 -11.91 11.09
CA LYS A 489 -34.30 -11.24 11.81
C LYS A 489 -33.82 -10.09 12.69
N ALA A 490 -32.52 -9.95 12.93
CA ALA A 490 -31.97 -8.92 13.81
C ALA A 490 -31.62 -7.63 13.06
N ASP A 491 -31.79 -6.51 13.74
CA ASP A 491 -31.28 -5.19 13.33
C ASP A 491 -29.84 -4.99 13.78
N LEU A 492 -29.45 -5.60 14.90
CA LEU A 492 -28.16 -5.40 15.56
C LEU A 492 -27.67 -6.68 16.24
N ILE A 493 -26.37 -6.96 16.14
CA ILE A 493 -25.73 -8.12 16.76
C ILE A 493 -24.93 -7.70 17.99
N VAL A 494 -24.98 -8.48 19.06
CA VAL A 494 -24.25 -8.21 20.31
C VAL A 494 -23.34 -9.37 20.67
N ILE A 495 -22.05 -9.10 20.90
CA ILE A 495 -21.08 -10.11 21.34
C ILE A 495 -20.24 -9.54 22.49
N ASP A 496 -20.33 -10.15 23.66
CA ASP A 496 -19.49 -9.83 24.83
C ASP A 496 -18.80 -11.11 25.33
N GLU A 497 -17.47 -11.21 25.44
CA GLU A 497 -16.37 -10.29 25.06
C GLU A 497 -15.52 -10.90 23.93
N LEU A 498 -14.97 -10.06 23.03
CA LEU A 498 -13.95 -10.49 22.06
C LEU A 498 -12.54 -10.37 22.63
N GLY A 499 -11.73 -11.42 22.50
CA GLY A 499 -10.44 -11.51 23.15
C GLY A 499 -9.31 -12.11 22.30
N PRO A 500 -8.23 -12.59 22.95
CA PRO A 500 -7.09 -13.19 22.28
C PRO A 500 -7.44 -14.44 21.47
N LEU A 501 -8.46 -15.19 21.88
CA LEU A 501 -8.93 -16.38 21.18
C LEU A 501 -9.46 -16.02 19.79
N GLU A 502 -10.32 -15.00 19.75
CA GLU A 502 -10.86 -14.48 18.52
C GLU A 502 -9.75 -13.88 17.69
N LEU A 503 -8.80 -13.12 18.25
CA LEU A 503 -7.64 -12.61 17.49
C LEU A 503 -6.83 -13.72 16.80
N ALA A 504 -6.75 -14.92 17.40
CA ALA A 504 -6.07 -16.08 16.83
C ALA A 504 -6.88 -16.84 15.75
N GLY A 505 -8.09 -16.36 15.39
CA GLY A 505 -8.94 -17.02 14.39
C GLY A 505 -9.83 -18.13 14.95
N LYS A 506 -9.92 -18.26 16.28
CA LYS A 506 -10.70 -19.29 16.98
C LYS A 506 -11.92 -18.68 17.68
N GLY A 507 -12.64 -19.50 18.46
CA GLY A 507 -13.79 -19.05 19.25
C GLY A 507 -14.90 -18.50 18.37
N TRP A 508 -15.25 -17.23 18.57
CA TRP A 508 -16.29 -16.54 17.81
C TRP A 508 -15.82 -16.04 16.43
N SER A 509 -14.54 -16.18 16.07
CA SER A 509 -14.05 -15.65 14.79
C SER A 509 -14.75 -16.22 13.56
N PRO A 510 -14.87 -17.55 13.37
CA PRO A 510 -15.53 -18.10 12.19
C PRO A 510 -17.00 -17.66 12.07
N LEU A 511 -17.67 -17.45 13.21
CA LEU A 511 -19.03 -16.93 13.27
C LEU A 511 -19.11 -15.49 12.80
N ILE A 512 -18.22 -14.62 13.26
CA ILE A 512 -18.13 -13.22 12.81
C ILE A 512 -17.79 -13.17 11.32
N ASP A 513 -16.84 -13.98 10.87
CA ASP A 513 -16.45 -14.07 9.45
C ASP A 513 -17.64 -14.48 8.57
N ARG A 514 -18.47 -15.41 9.05
CA ARG A 514 -19.72 -15.82 8.38
C ARG A 514 -20.73 -14.70 8.31
N ILE A 515 -21.00 -14.03 9.42
CA ILE A 515 -21.96 -12.93 9.48
C ILE A 515 -21.53 -11.80 8.54
N LEU A 516 -20.28 -11.38 8.60
CA LEU A 516 -19.76 -10.29 7.75
C LEU A 516 -19.83 -10.60 6.25
N ARG A 517 -19.73 -11.87 5.88
CA ARG A 517 -19.78 -12.31 4.48
C ARG A 517 -21.22 -12.48 3.99
N ASP A 518 -22.08 -13.11 4.78
CA ASP A 518 -23.38 -13.61 4.32
C ASP A 518 -24.52 -12.63 4.63
N ASP A 519 -24.48 -11.93 5.78
CA ASP A 519 -25.50 -10.97 6.21
C ASP A 519 -24.89 -9.88 7.11
N PRO A 520 -24.23 -8.87 6.50
CA PRO A 520 -23.53 -7.83 7.25
C PRO A 520 -24.53 -6.93 8.01
N LYS A 521 -24.65 -7.17 9.32
CA LYS A 521 -25.45 -6.36 10.25
C LYS A 521 -24.56 -5.50 11.15
N PRO A 522 -25.02 -4.30 11.57
CA PRO A 522 -24.34 -3.55 12.63
C PRO A 522 -24.10 -4.42 13.87
N MET A 523 -22.99 -4.19 14.59
CA MET A 523 -22.66 -4.99 15.78
C MET A 523 -22.14 -4.15 16.94
N ILE A 524 -22.37 -4.62 18.16
CA ILE A 524 -21.73 -4.14 19.38
C ILE A 524 -20.80 -5.24 19.91
N TRP A 525 -19.53 -4.89 20.10
CA TRP A 525 -18.55 -5.77 20.72
C TRP A 525 -18.01 -5.14 21.99
N THR A 526 -17.89 -5.91 23.07
CA THR A 526 -17.08 -5.50 24.21
C THR A 526 -15.66 -6.02 24.02
N VAL A 527 -14.69 -5.19 24.37
CA VAL A 527 -13.26 -5.52 24.21
C VAL A 527 -12.45 -4.87 25.32
N ARG A 528 -11.39 -5.53 25.79
CA ARG A 528 -10.40 -4.88 26.68
C ARG A 528 -9.73 -3.72 25.97
N THR A 529 -9.50 -2.62 26.68
CA THR A 529 -8.86 -1.41 26.14
C THR A 529 -7.58 -1.72 25.35
N GLN A 530 -6.71 -2.57 25.90
CA GLN A 530 -5.45 -2.99 25.25
C GLN A 530 -5.63 -3.87 23.98
N LEU A 531 -6.82 -4.45 23.77
CA LEU A 531 -7.13 -5.28 22.60
C LEU A 531 -8.05 -4.58 21.59
N ALA A 532 -8.67 -3.46 21.96
CA ALA A 532 -9.65 -2.73 21.15
C ALA A 532 -9.14 -2.45 19.73
N ALA A 533 -7.96 -1.86 19.61
CA ALA A 533 -7.33 -1.60 18.31
C ALA A 533 -7.14 -2.88 17.50
N LYS A 534 -6.60 -3.94 18.11
CA LYS A 534 -6.35 -5.22 17.41
C LYS A 534 -7.64 -5.86 16.91
N ILE A 535 -8.71 -5.83 17.71
CA ILE A 535 -10.02 -6.37 17.36
C ILE A 535 -10.69 -5.53 16.26
N ALA A 536 -10.66 -4.20 16.38
CA ALA A 536 -11.16 -3.28 15.36
C ALA A 536 -10.50 -3.51 13.99
N HIS A 537 -9.24 -3.95 13.98
CA HIS A 537 -8.44 -4.17 12.77
C HIS A 537 -8.49 -5.59 12.22
N LYS A 538 -9.04 -6.55 12.99
CA LYS A 538 -9.05 -7.94 12.56
C LYS A 538 -9.98 -8.16 11.36
N TRP A 539 -11.17 -7.56 11.41
CA TRP A 539 -12.18 -7.76 10.38
C TRP A 539 -12.31 -6.56 9.45
N ASN A 540 -12.71 -6.79 8.20
CA ASN A 540 -13.03 -5.72 7.26
C ASN A 540 -14.44 -5.20 7.58
N VAL A 541 -14.52 -4.23 8.48
CA VAL A 541 -15.78 -3.62 8.94
C VAL A 541 -15.86 -2.14 8.58
N GLY A 542 -17.06 -1.57 8.69
CA GLY A 542 -17.38 -0.20 8.33
C GLY A 542 -16.86 0.80 9.36
N GLU A 543 -17.68 1.78 9.72
CA GLU A 543 -17.33 2.71 10.80
C GLU A 543 -17.18 1.97 12.13
N VAL A 544 -16.12 2.29 12.88
CA VAL A 544 -15.88 1.74 14.21
C VAL A 544 -15.92 2.90 15.18
N GLU A 545 -16.90 2.89 16.07
CA GLU A 545 -17.07 3.86 17.13
C GLU A 545 -16.62 3.23 18.45
N GLU A 546 -15.77 3.92 19.19
CA GLU A 546 -15.29 3.45 20.49
C GLU A 546 -15.97 4.24 21.61
N ILE A 547 -16.59 3.52 22.56
CA ILE A 547 -17.22 4.05 23.75
C ILE A 547 -16.50 3.44 24.96
N LYS A 548 -15.95 4.28 25.84
CA LYS A 548 -15.30 3.81 27.06
C LYS A 548 -16.33 3.56 28.16
N ALA A 549 -16.19 2.49 28.91
CA ALA A 549 -17.11 2.14 29.99
C ALA A 549 -17.08 3.09 31.21
N LYS A 550 -16.09 3.99 31.29
CA LYS A 550 -15.89 4.95 32.39
C LYS A 550 -16.33 6.39 32.07
N GLU A 551 -16.74 6.66 30.83
CA GLU A 551 -17.31 7.95 30.40
C GLU A 551 -18.82 7.79 30.25
#